data_AF-A0A923XG28-F1
#
_entry.id   AF-A0A923XG28-F1
#
_cell.length_a   1.000
_cell.length_b   1.000
_cell.length_c   1.000
_cell.angle_alpha   90.00
_cell.angle_beta   90.00
_cell.angle_gamma   90.00
#
_symmetry.space_group_name_H-M   'P 1'
#
loop_
_entity.id
_entity.type
_entity.pdbx_description
1 polymer ?
#
loop_
_entity_poly.entity_id
_entity_poly.type
_entity_poly.pdbx_seq_one_letter_code
_entity_poly.pdbx_strand_id
1 'polypeptide(L)'
;MMDGFNRHYRLFRTESARAKHRFETADWHGQQRAQRERIEFYDLRVKEATARLEKEFRAGEQPMDVWQQIKLHYIGQLVDHHQPELAETFFNSVTTKILHRTHFHNDFIFVRPAVSTEYIENDEIAATPTYRSYYPSHDTLRETIVRMIDNFQLHLPFDNLERDAGFVLQAMSARLA
;
A
#
# COMPACT_ATOMS: atom_id res chain seq x y z
N MET A 1 -8.21 7.90 15.08
CA MET A 1 -7.58 8.09 13.75
C MET A 1 -6.91 6.82 13.24
N MET A 2 -6.06 6.18 14.04
CA MET A 2 -5.35 4.95 13.65
C MET A 2 -6.28 3.84 13.15
N ASP A 3 -7.40 3.58 13.84
CA ASP A 3 -8.40 2.60 13.38
C ASP A 3 -8.95 2.92 11.98
N GLY A 4 -9.14 4.20 11.67
CA GLY A 4 -9.62 4.66 10.36
C GLY A 4 -8.61 4.35 9.27
N PHE A 5 -7.32 4.61 9.54
CA PHE A 5 -6.22 4.24 8.66
C PHE A 5 -6.10 2.72 8.49
N ASN A 6 -6.09 1.96 9.57
CA ASN A 6 -5.97 0.49 9.52
C ASN A 6 -7.13 -0.16 8.77
N ARG A 7 -8.35 0.38 8.93
CA ARG A 7 -9.50 -0.05 8.15
C ARG A 7 -9.34 0.29 6.67
N HIS A 8 -8.87 1.49 6.33
CA HIS A 8 -8.58 1.87 4.95
C HIS A 8 -7.56 0.91 4.32
N TYR A 9 -6.42 0.74 4.98
CA TYR A 9 -5.31 -0.07 4.46
C TYR A 9 -5.73 -1.54 4.27
N ARG A 10 -6.50 -2.10 5.21
CA ARG A 10 -7.04 -3.46 5.07
C ARG A 10 -7.92 -3.61 3.83
N LEU A 11 -8.86 -2.70 3.61
CA LEU A 11 -9.76 -2.76 2.45
C LEU A 11 -8.99 -2.58 1.14
N PHE A 12 -8.03 -1.66 1.10
CA PHE A 12 -7.15 -1.45 -0.04
C PHE A 12 -6.34 -2.71 -0.38
N ARG A 13 -5.79 -3.39 0.63
CA ARG A 13 -5.06 -4.66 0.45
C ARG A 13 -5.97 -5.79 -0.01
N THR A 14 -7.17 -5.92 0.56
CA THR A 14 -8.16 -6.92 0.15
C THR A 14 -8.56 -6.74 -1.31
N GLU A 15 -8.85 -5.51 -1.75
CA GLU A 15 -9.19 -5.26 -3.16
C GLU A 15 -8.02 -5.50 -4.11
N SER A 16 -6.79 -5.17 -3.68
CA SER A 16 -5.59 -5.43 -4.47
C SER A 16 -5.32 -6.93 -4.63
N ALA A 17 -5.53 -7.73 -3.58
CA ALA A 17 -5.35 -9.18 -3.62
C ALA A 17 -6.31 -9.88 -4.60
N ARG A 18 -7.48 -9.28 -4.87
CA ARG A 18 -8.47 -9.80 -5.82
C ARG A 18 -8.12 -9.56 -7.29
N ALA A 19 -7.12 -8.72 -7.58
CA ALA A 19 -6.73 -8.38 -8.95
C ALA A 19 -6.30 -9.62 -9.76
N LYS A 20 -5.54 -10.54 -9.15
CA LYS A 20 -5.15 -11.82 -9.79
C LYS A 20 -6.37 -12.61 -10.24
N HIS A 21 -7.34 -12.79 -9.35
CA HIS A 21 -8.57 -13.51 -9.66
C HIS A 21 -9.37 -12.87 -10.82
N ARG A 22 -9.52 -11.53 -10.82
CA ARG A 22 -10.22 -10.83 -11.91
C ARG A 22 -9.51 -10.96 -13.24
N PHE A 23 -8.18 -10.94 -13.23
CA PHE A 23 -7.39 -11.21 -14.43
C PHE A 23 -7.63 -12.65 -14.93
N GLU A 24 -7.59 -13.64 -14.04
CA GLU A 24 -7.78 -15.06 -14.38
C GLU A 24 -9.20 -15.38 -14.89
N THR A 25 -10.20 -14.61 -14.47
CA THR A 25 -11.60 -14.78 -14.93
C THR A 25 -11.99 -13.83 -16.07
N ALA A 26 -11.03 -13.05 -16.60
CA ALA A 26 -11.26 -12.03 -17.61
C ALA A 26 -12.35 -11.00 -17.23
N ASP A 27 -12.52 -10.71 -15.94
CA ASP A 27 -13.48 -9.70 -15.45
C ASP A 27 -12.92 -8.28 -15.58
N TRP A 28 -12.84 -7.80 -16.83
CA TRP A 28 -12.28 -6.50 -17.16
C TRP A 28 -13.11 -5.35 -16.57
N HIS A 29 -14.44 -5.47 -16.61
CA HIS A 29 -15.33 -4.46 -16.05
C HIS A 29 -15.23 -4.40 -14.52
N GLY A 30 -15.16 -5.55 -13.84
CA GLY A 30 -14.92 -5.59 -12.41
C GLY A 30 -13.56 -5.02 -12.02
N GLN A 31 -12.51 -5.27 -12.80
CA GLN A 31 -11.20 -4.66 -12.54
C GLN A 31 -11.24 -3.14 -12.70
N GLN A 32 -11.91 -2.61 -13.72
CA GLN A 32 -12.08 -1.16 -13.88
C GLN A 32 -12.86 -0.52 -12.73
N ARG A 33 -13.98 -1.14 -12.31
CA ARG A 33 -14.77 -0.67 -11.16
C ARG A 33 -13.95 -0.67 -9.88
N ALA A 34 -13.23 -1.75 -9.60
CA ALA A 34 -12.44 -1.87 -8.38
C ALA A 34 -11.30 -0.85 -8.32
N GLN A 35 -10.66 -0.49 -9.44
CA GLN A 35 -9.67 0.58 -9.46
C GLN A 35 -10.28 1.93 -9.10
N ARG A 36 -11.49 2.23 -9.60
CA ARG A 36 -12.22 3.46 -9.25
C ARG A 36 -12.57 3.47 -7.75
N GLU A 37 -13.15 2.40 -7.25
CA GLU A 37 -13.56 2.27 -5.85
C GLU A 37 -12.35 2.40 -4.91
N ARG A 38 -11.20 1.80 -5.27
CA ARG A 38 -9.96 1.88 -4.49
C ARG A 38 -9.45 3.32 -4.33
N ILE A 39 -9.64 4.19 -5.33
CA ILE A 39 -9.31 5.62 -5.25
C ILE A 39 -10.27 6.32 -4.28
N GLU A 40 -11.57 6.06 -4.41
CA GLU A 40 -12.61 6.69 -3.57
C GLU A 40 -12.54 6.26 -2.10
N PHE A 41 -12.03 5.06 -1.81
CA PHE A 41 -11.93 4.52 -0.45
C PHE A 41 -11.12 5.39 0.49
N TYR A 42 -10.07 6.06 0.01
CA TYR A 42 -9.26 6.90 0.89
C TYR A 42 -10.09 8.07 1.43
N ASP A 43 -10.70 8.84 0.53
CA ASP A 43 -11.52 9.99 0.89
C ASP A 43 -12.71 9.61 1.76
N LEU A 44 -13.35 8.49 1.46
CA LEU A 44 -14.45 7.98 2.27
C LEU A 44 -14.00 7.66 3.70
N ARG A 45 -12.86 6.97 3.87
CA ARG A 45 -12.33 6.62 5.20
C ARG A 45 -11.89 7.84 5.99
N VAL A 46 -11.31 8.85 5.32
CA VAL A 46 -11.01 10.15 5.95
C VAL A 46 -12.29 10.86 6.39
N LYS A 47 -13.34 10.89 5.55
CA LYS A 47 -14.65 11.49 5.89
C LYS A 47 -15.31 10.79 7.08
N GLU A 48 -15.30 9.46 7.11
CA GLU A 48 -15.83 8.68 8.24
C GLU A 48 -15.07 8.96 9.54
N ALA A 49 -13.73 8.98 9.48
CA ALA A 49 -12.92 9.29 10.65
C ALA A 49 -13.20 10.72 11.15
N THR A 50 -13.30 11.68 10.24
CA THR A 50 -13.64 13.08 10.55
C THR A 50 -15.01 13.17 11.23
N ALA A 51 -16.06 12.60 10.60
CA ALA A 51 -17.42 12.64 11.12
C ALA A 51 -17.55 11.96 12.49
N ARG A 52 -16.84 10.84 12.70
CA ARG A 52 -16.79 10.16 13.99
C ARG A 52 -16.17 11.05 15.07
N LEU A 53 -15.03 11.66 14.79
CA LEU A 53 -14.33 12.51 15.76
C LEU A 53 -15.15 13.75 16.10
N GLU A 54 -15.80 14.38 15.12
CA GLU A 54 -16.73 15.48 15.38
C GLU A 54 -17.91 15.05 16.26
N LYS A 55 -18.53 13.92 15.95
CA LYS A 55 -19.68 13.42 16.70
C LYS A 55 -19.34 13.04 18.14
N GLU A 56 -18.22 12.34 18.35
CA GLU A 56 -17.85 11.79 19.65
C GLU A 56 -17.17 12.83 20.55
N PHE A 57 -16.41 13.76 19.97
CA PHE A 57 -15.52 14.64 20.73
C PHE A 57 -15.66 16.13 20.38
N ARG A 58 -16.54 16.51 19.44
CA ARG A 58 -16.61 17.89 18.92
C ARG A 58 -15.23 18.37 18.48
N ALA A 59 -14.53 17.53 17.71
CA ALA A 59 -13.11 17.65 17.43
C ALA A 59 -12.70 19.04 16.88
N GLY A 60 -13.54 19.69 16.07
CA GLY A 60 -13.29 21.02 15.55
C GLY A 60 -13.37 22.14 16.60
N GLU A 61 -13.99 21.89 17.75
CA GLU A 61 -14.06 22.81 18.88
C GLU A 61 -12.96 22.56 19.93
N GLN A 62 -12.17 21.50 19.76
CA GLN A 62 -11.13 21.17 20.73
C GLN A 62 -9.96 22.18 20.68
N PRO A 63 -9.44 22.59 21.85
CA PRO A 63 -8.27 23.46 21.96
C PRO A 63 -7.02 22.94 21.22
N MET A 64 -6.14 23.84 20.79
CA MET A 64 -4.94 23.47 20.01
C MET A 64 -3.93 22.64 20.81
N ASP A 65 -3.80 22.86 22.12
CA ASP A 65 -2.97 22.04 23.01
C ASP A 65 -3.43 20.57 23.02
N VAL A 66 -4.74 20.31 22.94
CA VAL A 66 -5.28 18.95 22.78
C VAL A 66 -4.81 18.33 21.46
N TRP A 67 -4.79 19.08 20.36
CA TRP A 67 -4.29 18.60 19.07
C TRP A 67 -2.79 18.27 19.09
N GLN A 68 -1.99 19.02 19.83
CA GLN A 68 -0.57 18.69 20.05
C GLN A 68 -0.43 17.37 20.79
N GLN A 69 -1.20 17.16 21.86
CA GLN A 69 -1.20 15.89 22.60
C GLN A 69 -1.65 14.72 21.73
N ILE A 70 -2.69 14.92 20.91
CA ILE A 70 -3.16 13.91 19.96
C ILE A 70 -2.05 13.50 19.00
N LYS A 71 -1.28 14.45 18.44
CA LYS A 71 -0.15 14.15 17.56
C LYS A 71 0.95 13.37 18.29
N LEU A 72 1.28 13.74 19.53
CA LEU A 72 2.26 13.01 20.35
C LEU A 72 1.83 11.56 20.62
N HIS A 73 0.57 11.36 21.01
CA HIS A 73 0.03 10.02 21.19
C HIS A 73 0.00 9.23 19.88
N TYR A 74 -0.32 9.87 18.76
CA TYR A 74 -0.28 9.23 17.45
C TYR A 74 1.13 8.77 17.07
N ILE A 75 2.16 9.58 17.34
CA ILE A 75 3.57 9.19 17.14
C ILE A 75 3.90 7.93 17.95
N GLY A 76 3.45 7.85 19.21
CA GLY A 76 3.62 6.66 20.03
C GLY A 76 3.00 5.40 19.39
N GLN A 77 1.92 5.53 18.63
CA GLN A 77 1.29 4.43 17.90
C GLN A 77 2.02 4.04 16.60
N LEU A 78 2.93 4.89 16.09
CA LEU A 78 3.66 4.64 14.85
C LEU A 78 4.91 3.77 15.04
N VAL A 79 5.44 3.69 16.27
CA VAL A 79 6.72 3.01 16.57
C VAL A 79 6.74 1.56 16.08
N ASP A 80 5.65 0.83 16.30
CA ASP A 80 5.52 -0.59 15.89
C ASP A 80 4.62 -0.76 14.66
N HIS A 81 4.32 0.33 13.93
CA HIS A 81 3.41 0.29 12.80
C HIS A 81 4.17 -0.02 11.49
N HIS A 82 3.77 -1.06 10.76
CA HIS A 82 4.43 -1.46 9.49
C HIS A 82 4.21 -0.50 8.30
N GLN A 83 3.40 0.55 8.48
CA GLN A 83 3.09 1.57 7.45
C GLN A 83 3.00 2.98 8.06
N PRO A 84 4.08 3.48 8.69
CA PRO A 84 4.00 4.72 9.47
C PRO A 84 3.78 5.94 8.57
N GLU A 85 4.45 6.03 7.43
CA GLU A 85 4.32 7.16 6.49
C GLU A 85 2.88 7.32 5.93
N LEU A 86 2.21 6.20 5.66
CA LEU A 86 0.82 6.22 5.18
C LEU A 86 -0.15 6.61 6.30
N ALA A 87 0.12 6.17 7.52
CA ALA A 87 -0.64 6.55 8.70
C ALA A 87 -0.51 8.06 8.99
N GLU A 88 0.70 8.62 8.89
CA GLU A 88 0.96 10.07 8.98
C GLU A 88 0.18 10.86 7.92
N THR A 89 0.16 10.38 6.67
CA THR A 89 -0.61 11.01 5.59
C THR A 89 -2.11 10.98 5.88
N PHE A 90 -2.62 9.88 6.43
CA PHE A 90 -4.02 9.75 6.85
C PHE A 90 -4.34 10.72 8.01
N PHE A 91 -3.45 10.82 8.99
CA PHE A 91 -3.57 11.79 10.08
C PHE A 91 -3.67 13.22 9.53
N ASN A 92 -2.74 13.62 8.67
CA ASN A 92 -2.75 14.96 8.05
C ASN A 92 -4.08 15.23 7.33
N SER A 93 -4.60 14.23 6.60
CA SER A 93 -5.86 14.35 5.87
C SER A 93 -7.08 14.52 6.78
N VAL A 94 -7.11 13.86 7.93
CA VAL A 94 -8.20 14.01 8.91
C VAL A 94 -8.08 15.36 9.63
N THR A 95 -6.88 15.69 10.13
CA THR A 95 -6.62 16.93 10.88
C THR A 95 -6.90 18.17 10.05
N THR A 96 -6.48 18.20 8.78
CA THR A 96 -6.74 19.34 7.88
C THR A 96 -8.21 19.53 7.53
N LYS A 97 -9.02 18.46 7.54
CA LYS A 97 -10.48 18.56 7.36
C LYS A 97 -11.20 19.10 8.58
N ILE A 98 -10.72 18.75 9.78
CA ILE A 98 -11.33 19.18 11.04
C ILE A 98 -10.96 20.64 11.37
N LEU A 99 -9.66 20.96 11.30
CA LEU A 99 -9.16 22.26 11.76
C LEU A 99 -9.34 23.42 10.75
N HIS A 100 -9.84 23.11 9.55
CA HIS A 100 -9.94 24.02 8.40
C HIS A 100 -8.60 24.74 8.07
N ARG A 101 -8.55 25.52 6.98
CA ARG A 101 -7.30 26.09 6.40
C ARG A 101 -6.53 27.06 7.31
N THR A 102 -7.00 27.32 8.54
CA THR A 102 -6.42 28.25 9.50
C THR A 102 -5.14 27.74 10.18
N HIS A 103 -4.73 26.48 9.97
CA HIS A 103 -3.69 25.85 10.79
C HIS A 103 -2.60 25.12 9.99
N PHE A 104 -2.06 25.73 8.92
CA PHE A 104 -0.79 25.32 8.30
C PHE A 104 0.43 25.66 9.20
N HIS A 105 0.32 25.45 10.51
CA HIS A 105 1.44 25.49 11.42
C HIS A 105 1.99 24.07 11.54
N ASN A 106 3.30 23.92 11.27
CA ASN A 106 4.01 22.62 11.22
C ASN A 106 3.85 21.77 12.51
N ASP A 107 3.42 22.39 13.61
CA ASP A 107 3.25 21.75 14.90
C ASP A 107 2.13 20.70 14.89
N PHE A 108 1.11 20.83 14.04
CA PHE A 108 -0.10 19.98 14.07
C PHE A 108 -0.18 18.93 12.96
N ILE A 109 0.73 18.97 11.98
CA ILE A 109 0.79 18.02 10.87
C ILE A 109 2.17 17.39 10.77
N PHE A 110 2.27 16.24 10.13
CA PHE A 110 3.54 15.60 9.79
C PHE A 110 4.10 16.22 8.51
N VAL A 111 5.02 17.18 8.66
CA VAL A 111 5.79 17.77 7.54
C VAL A 111 7.07 16.98 7.27
N ARG A 112 7.61 16.35 8.32
CA ARG A 112 8.72 15.40 8.25
C ARG A 112 8.26 14.08 8.87
N PRO A 113 8.72 12.93 8.37
CA PRO A 113 8.43 11.64 8.97
C PRO A 113 8.84 11.63 10.45
N ALA A 114 7.97 11.10 11.31
CA ALA A 114 8.24 10.97 12.73
C ALA A 114 9.00 9.68 13.07
N VAL A 115 8.92 8.67 12.20
CA VAL A 115 9.56 7.36 12.37
C VAL A 115 10.40 7.03 11.14
N SER A 116 11.59 6.45 11.34
CA SER A 116 12.41 5.95 10.24
C SER A 116 11.84 4.63 9.71
N THR A 117 11.74 4.51 8.39
CA THR A 117 11.30 3.28 7.70
C THR A 117 12.46 2.35 7.35
N GLU A 118 13.69 2.72 7.71
CA GLU A 118 14.91 1.99 7.32
C GLU A 118 15.01 0.59 7.92
N TYR A 119 14.43 0.36 9.10
CA TYR A 119 14.52 -0.90 9.85
C TYR A 119 13.14 -1.44 10.23
N ILE A 120 12.19 -1.46 9.28
CA ILE A 120 10.91 -2.15 9.48
C ILE A 120 11.11 -3.61 9.08
N GLU A 121 11.35 -4.47 10.07
CA GLU A 121 11.41 -5.92 9.89
C GLU A 121 10.00 -6.52 10.06
N ASN A 122 9.66 -7.50 9.23
CA ASN A 122 8.43 -8.26 9.39
C ASN A 122 8.76 -9.56 10.14
N ASP A 123 8.57 -9.54 11.45
CA ASP A 123 8.84 -10.67 12.35
C ASP A 123 7.76 -11.79 12.27
N GLU A 124 6.76 -11.66 11.39
CA GLU A 124 5.77 -12.71 11.20
C GLU A 124 6.43 -13.98 10.65
N ILE A 125 6.22 -15.11 11.34
CA ILE A 125 6.78 -16.43 10.99
C ILE A 125 6.46 -16.85 9.54
N ALA A 126 5.37 -16.32 8.97
CA ALA A 126 4.91 -16.59 7.60
C ALA A 126 5.19 -15.44 6.61
N ALA A 127 6.05 -14.48 6.96
CA ALA A 127 6.41 -13.38 6.08
C ALA A 127 7.04 -13.90 4.78
N THR A 128 6.37 -13.67 3.66
CA THR A 128 6.95 -13.95 2.34
C THR A 128 7.83 -12.79 1.90
N PRO A 129 9.02 -13.06 1.33
CA PRO A 129 9.88 -11.99 0.84
C PRO A 129 9.18 -11.25 -0.30
N THR A 130 9.37 -9.93 -0.38
CA THR A 130 8.77 -9.09 -1.43
C THR A 130 9.32 -9.41 -2.82
N TYR A 131 10.49 -10.03 -2.88
CA TYR A 131 11.12 -10.46 -4.13
C TYR A 131 11.70 -11.87 -3.98
N ARG A 132 11.95 -12.51 -5.12
CA ARG A 132 12.67 -13.77 -5.20
C ARG A 132 13.85 -13.61 -6.15
N SER A 133 15.04 -13.94 -5.69
CA SER A 133 16.25 -13.91 -6.51
C SER A 133 16.44 -15.23 -7.25
N TYR A 134 16.92 -15.14 -8.49
CA TYR A 134 17.30 -16.28 -9.32
C TYR A 134 18.72 -16.06 -9.82
N TYR A 135 19.51 -17.14 -9.88
CA TYR A 135 20.93 -17.08 -10.26
C TYR A 135 21.18 -18.00 -11.48
N PRO A 136 20.77 -17.59 -12.68
CA PRO A 136 21.00 -18.37 -13.90
C PRO A 136 22.45 -18.29 -14.38
N SER A 137 22.90 -19.35 -15.05
CA SER A 137 24.02 -19.32 -15.99
C SER A 137 23.52 -18.97 -17.40
N HIS A 138 24.44 -18.71 -18.34
CA HIS A 138 24.08 -18.49 -19.75
C HIS A 138 23.24 -19.65 -20.33
N ASP A 139 23.60 -20.89 -20.01
CA ASP A 139 22.91 -22.08 -20.53
C ASP A 139 21.53 -22.32 -19.87
N THR A 140 21.34 -21.86 -18.63
CA THR A 140 20.10 -22.08 -17.84
C THR A 140 19.17 -20.86 -17.80
N LEU A 141 19.52 -19.79 -18.50
CA LEU A 141 18.78 -18.54 -18.46
C LEU A 141 17.35 -18.70 -18.99
N ARG A 142 17.17 -19.47 -20.07
CA ARG A 142 15.86 -19.74 -20.66
C ARG A 142 14.93 -20.45 -19.67
N GLU A 143 15.39 -21.56 -19.10
CA GLU A 143 14.66 -22.34 -18.10
C GLU A 143 14.34 -21.50 -16.86
N THR A 144 15.26 -20.62 -16.47
CA THR A 144 15.06 -19.72 -15.35
C THR A 144 13.97 -18.69 -15.65
N ILE A 145 13.89 -18.13 -16.86
CA ILE A 145 12.80 -17.23 -17.26
C ILE A 145 11.45 -17.94 -17.20
N VAL A 146 11.36 -19.17 -17.72
CA VAL A 146 10.14 -19.99 -17.65
C VAL A 146 9.73 -20.20 -16.19
N ARG A 147 10.67 -20.61 -15.34
CA ARG A 147 10.43 -20.80 -13.90
C ARG A 147 10.02 -19.50 -13.20
N MET A 148 10.59 -18.35 -13.56
CA MET A 148 10.19 -17.05 -13.00
C MET A 148 8.73 -16.75 -13.28
N ILE A 149 8.26 -17.00 -14.50
CA ILE A 149 6.88 -16.78 -14.92
C ILE A 149 5.93 -17.80 -14.25
N ASP A 150 6.32 -19.06 -14.19
CA ASP A 150 5.55 -20.13 -13.55
C ASP A 150 5.32 -19.88 -12.05
N ASN A 151 6.30 -19.29 -11.36
CA ASN A 151 6.18 -18.94 -9.94
C ASN A 151 5.10 -17.89 -9.62
N PHE A 152 4.53 -17.20 -10.62
CA PHE A 152 3.32 -16.37 -10.40
C PHE A 152 2.06 -17.23 -10.19
N GLN A 153 2.12 -18.51 -10.55
CA GLN A 153 1.07 -19.51 -10.37
C GLN A 153 -0.28 -19.06 -10.92
N LEU A 154 -0.28 -18.48 -12.13
CA LEU A 154 -1.52 -18.11 -12.81
C LEU A 154 -2.29 -19.38 -13.17
N HIS A 155 -3.60 -19.38 -12.95
CA HIS A 155 -4.43 -20.56 -13.26
C HIS A 155 -4.72 -20.74 -14.76
N LEU A 156 -4.44 -19.72 -15.57
CA LEU A 156 -4.66 -19.78 -17.02
C LEU A 156 -3.44 -20.36 -17.74
N PRO A 157 -3.64 -21.21 -18.76
CA PRO A 157 -2.54 -21.67 -19.59
C PRO A 157 -1.98 -20.51 -20.42
N PHE A 158 -0.67 -20.53 -20.64
CA PHE A 158 -0.02 -19.67 -21.62
C PHE A 158 -0.24 -20.22 -23.03
N ASP A 159 -0.34 -19.34 -24.03
CA ASP A 159 -0.40 -19.74 -25.44
C ASP A 159 0.84 -20.56 -25.82
N ASN A 160 2.04 -20.02 -25.57
CA ASN A 160 3.29 -20.74 -25.71
C ASN A 160 4.41 -20.11 -24.85
N LEU A 161 4.49 -20.52 -23.58
CA LEU A 161 5.45 -19.96 -22.62
C LEU A 161 6.91 -20.15 -23.07
N GLU A 162 7.23 -21.31 -23.65
CA GLU A 162 8.58 -21.61 -24.13
C GLU A 162 8.98 -20.70 -25.30
N ARG A 163 8.09 -20.43 -26.25
CA ARG A 163 8.34 -19.48 -27.33
C ARG A 163 8.59 -18.08 -26.76
N ASP A 164 7.71 -17.62 -25.88
CA ASP A 164 7.74 -16.26 -25.37
C ASP A 164 8.97 -16.00 -24.47
N ALA A 165 9.38 -16.99 -23.67
CA ALA A 165 10.66 -16.95 -22.94
C ALA A 165 11.87 -16.86 -23.88
N GLY A 166 11.79 -17.47 -25.07
CA GLY A 166 12.79 -17.33 -26.13
C GLY A 166 12.95 -15.91 -26.63
N PHE A 167 11.85 -15.17 -26.80
CA PHE A 167 11.88 -13.77 -27.20
C PHE A 167 12.53 -12.89 -26.13
N VAL A 168 12.23 -13.15 -24.85
CA VAL A 168 12.87 -12.44 -23.73
C VAL A 168 14.38 -12.70 -23.71
N LEU A 169 14.79 -13.97 -23.85
CA LEU A 169 16.20 -14.33 -23.91
C LEU A 169 16.93 -13.62 -25.06
N GLN A 170 16.35 -13.61 -26.27
CA GLN A 170 16.93 -12.94 -27.42
C GLN A 170 17.13 -11.43 -27.16
N ALA A 171 16.14 -10.78 -26.55
CA ALA A 171 16.21 -9.37 -26.20
C ALA A 171 17.27 -9.08 -25.12
N MET A 172 17.45 -9.99 -24.15
CA MET A 172 18.48 -9.88 -23.11
C MET A 172 19.88 -10.10 -23.67
N SER A 173 20.09 -11.14 -24.48
CA SER A 173 21.40 -11.46 -25.07
C SER A 173 21.97 -10.31 -25.90
N ALA A 174 21.13 -9.56 -26.60
CA ALA A 174 21.54 -8.37 -27.35
C ALA A 174 22.12 -7.23 -26.49
N ARG A 175 21.96 -7.29 -25.17
CA ARG A 175 22.46 -6.28 -24.21
C ARG A 175 23.52 -6.80 -23.24
N LEU A 176 23.75 -8.12 -23.23
CA LEU A 176 24.74 -8.78 -22.38
C LEU A 176 26.05 -9.08 -23.13
N ALA A 177 26.08 -8.87 -24.45
CA ALA A 177 27.28 -8.90 -25.28
C ALA A 177 27.99 -7.53 -25.26
#